data_AF-A0A0R3RKU5-F1
#
_entry.id   AF-A0A0R3RKU5-F1
#
_cell.length_a   1.000
_cell.length_b   1.000
_cell.length_c   1.000
_cell.angle_alpha   90.00
_cell.angle_beta   90.00
_cell.angle_gamma   90.00
#
_symmetry.space_group_name_H-M   'P 1'
#
loop_
_entity.id
_entity.type
_entity.pdbx_description
1 polymer ?
#
loop_
_entity_poly.entity_id
_entity_poly.type
_entity_poly.pdbx_seq_one_letter_code
_entity_poly.pdbx_strand_id
1 'polypeptide(L)'
;TEEATTDKNSYFNRGIQIVVGHYNGNLAKDKLANLTAEQLNANNYAPIIGAGEDGRPVKLNASDERRSDDTFAINQFNLVVSDRIALNRSLPDIRKHQCRVKTYLPPSELPTTSVIIVYHNEAFSTLMRTVTSVILRSPRENLKEIILVDDFSTRTFLKAELDKFVARLDARIKIIRANERVGLIRARLIGAKEAQGDVLTFLDSHCECTKGWMEPLLARIKQDRKAVVCPVIDVINERTFAYQKGIELFRGGFNWSLQFRWYALPSEMIKSRSDDPTKPIVSPTMAGGLFSIDRKYFEEIGTYDHEMDIWGGENIEISLRIWQCGGRIEILPCSHVGHVFRRASPHDFPGRKSGTILNSNLLRVAEVWMDEWKFHFYKTSPQAYKMRETIDVSDRVELRKRLRCKSFKWFLDNVWKDHFLPQPGNAFGRV
;
A
#
# COMPACT_ATOMS: atom_id res chain seq x y z
N THR A 1 1.10 8.93 -49.72
CA THR A 1 1.41 7.67 -49.02
C THR A 1 2.71 7.91 -48.30
N GLU A 2 2.60 8.54 -47.13
CA GLU A 2 3.72 9.15 -46.42
C GLU A 2 4.45 8.14 -45.53
N GLU A 3 5.76 8.31 -45.53
CA GLU A 3 6.78 7.50 -44.88
C GLU A 3 6.69 7.57 -43.36
N ALA A 4 6.73 6.38 -42.74
CA ALA A 4 6.87 6.22 -41.31
C ALA A 4 8.30 6.60 -40.88
N THR A 5 8.45 7.80 -40.32
CA THR A 5 9.63 8.17 -39.55
C THR A 5 9.56 7.51 -38.17
N THR A 6 10.53 6.62 -37.93
CA THR A 6 10.75 5.94 -36.67
C THR A 6 11.47 6.88 -35.71
N ASP A 7 10.72 7.44 -34.74
CA ASP A 7 11.33 8.20 -33.65
C ASP A 7 12.03 7.23 -32.67
N LYS A 8 13.37 7.29 -32.68
CA LYS A 8 14.27 6.52 -31.83
C LYS A 8 14.38 7.19 -30.46
N ASN A 9 13.50 6.83 -29.54
CA ASN A 9 13.75 7.02 -28.10
C ASN A 9 13.89 5.66 -27.40
N SER A 10 15.11 5.12 -27.49
CA SER A 10 15.54 3.84 -26.91
C SER A 10 15.79 3.96 -25.40
N TYR A 11 14.73 4.02 -24.59
CA TYR A 11 14.83 3.83 -23.13
C TYR A 11 13.78 2.87 -22.54
N PHE A 12 12.89 2.29 -23.36
CA PHE A 12 11.75 1.48 -22.88
C PHE A 12 11.89 -0.05 -22.97
N ASN A 13 13.04 -0.60 -23.36
CA ASN A 13 13.20 -2.06 -23.58
C ASN A 13 13.75 -2.87 -22.37
N ARG A 14 13.55 -2.40 -21.14
CA ARG A 14 13.59 -3.26 -19.95
C ARG A 14 12.22 -3.15 -19.28
N GLY A 15 11.42 -4.21 -19.37
CA GLY A 15 10.02 -4.23 -18.98
C GLY A 15 9.76 -3.66 -17.59
N ILE A 16 9.40 -2.38 -17.55
CA ILE A 16 8.82 -1.75 -16.37
C ILE A 16 7.36 -2.18 -16.37
N GLN A 17 7.00 -3.13 -15.51
CA GLN A 17 5.60 -3.38 -15.23
C GLN A 17 5.12 -2.25 -14.31
N ILE A 18 4.72 -1.12 -14.90
CA ILE A 18 4.05 -0.05 -14.16
C ILE A 18 2.69 -0.62 -13.75
N VAL A 19 2.61 -1.23 -12.56
CA VAL A 19 1.32 -1.66 -12.01
C VAL A 19 0.62 -0.42 -11.46
N VAL A 20 -0.15 0.22 -12.32
CA VAL A 20 -1.16 1.18 -11.90
C VAL A 20 -2.35 0.34 -11.44
N GLY A 21 -2.64 0.35 -10.14
CA GLY A 21 -3.85 -0.27 -9.62
C GLY A 21 -5.07 0.41 -10.25
N HIS A 22 -5.64 -0.22 -11.27
CA HIS A 22 -6.90 0.23 -11.86
C HIS A 22 -8.04 -0.51 -11.18
N TYR A 23 -9.00 0.23 -10.63
CA TYR A 23 -10.29 -0.36 -10.31
C TYR A 23 -11.04 -0.62 -11.62
N ASN A 24 -10.99 -1.85 -12.11
CA ASN A 24 -11.62 -2.26 -13.37
C ASN A 24 -13.07 -2.76 -13.20
N GLY A 25 -13.72 -2.43 -12.07
CA GLY A 25 -15.05 -2.94 -11.71
C GLY A 25 -14.99 -4.13 -10.74
N ASN A 26 -16.17 -4.55 -10.26
CA ASN A 26 -16.31 -5.81 -9.52
C ASN A 26 -15.93 -6.99 -10.42
N LEU A 27 -15.74 -8.19 -9.85
CA LEU A 27 -15.80 -9.42 -10.65
C LEU A 27 -17.07 -9.39 -11.51
N ALA A 28 -16.92 -9.74 -12.79
CA ALA A 28 -18.04 -9.90 -13.67
C ALA A 28 -19.02 -10.92 -13.05
N LYS A 29 -20.31 -10.56 -12.96
CA LYS A 29 -21.33 -11.33 -12.22
C LYS A 29 -21.45 -12.77 -12.72
N ASP A 30 -21.19 -12.99 -14.00
CA ASP A 30 -21.08 -14.28 -14.69
C ASP A 30 -19.96 -15.17 -14.12
N LYS A 31 -18.82 -14.61 -13.74
CA LYS A 31 -17.73 -15.38 -13.10
C LYS A 31 -18.04 -15.73 -11.65
N LEU A 32 -18.72 -14.85 -10.93
CA LEU A 32 -19.21 -15.12 -9.57
C LEU A 32 -20.35 -16.16 -9.57
N ALA A 33 -21.21 -16.14 -10.59
CA ALA A 33 -22.33 -17.08 -10.74
C ALA A 33 -21.87 -18.54 -10.94
N ASN A 34 -20.64 -18.75 -11.41
CA ASN A 34 -20.08 -20.09 -11.64
C ASN A 34 -19.41 -20.72 -10.41
N LEU A 35 -19.34 -20.01 -9.26
CA LEU A 35 -18.70 -20.51 -8.05
C LEU A 35 -19.74 -20.86 -6.98
N THR A 36 -19.66 -22.07 -6.43
CA THR A 36 -20.56 -22.51 -5.35
C THR A 36 -20.18 -21.86 -4.02
N ALA A 37 -21.13 -21.75 -3.09
CA ALA A 37 -20.87 -21.27 -1.73
C ALA A 37 -19.80 -22.11 -1.01
N GLU A 38 -19.73 -23.41 -1.31
CA GLU A 38 -18.69 -24.31 -0.78
C GLU A 38 -17.32 -23.96 -1.33
N GLN A 39 -17.16 -23.78 -2.65
CA GLN A 39 -15.89 -23.38 -3.27
C GLN A 39 -15.40 -22.04 -2.71
N LEU A 40 -16.33 -21.11 -2.52
CA LEU A 40 -16.10 -19.80 -1.95
C LEU A 40 -15.69 -19.82 -0.46
N ASN A 41 -16.03 -20.86 0.28
CA ASN A 41 -15.74 -21.01 1.71
C ASN A 41 -14.75 -22.13 2.02
N ALA A 42 -14.18 -22.77 1.00
CA ALA A 42 -13.20 -23.82 1.18
C ALA A 42 -11.82 -23.23 1.49
N ASN A 43 -11.31 -23.50 2.69
CA ASN A 43 -9.88 -23.32 2.99
C ASN A 43 -9.10 -24.51 2.43
N ASN A 44 -8.48 -24.33 1.26
CA ASN A 44 -7.73 -25.38 0.57
C ASN A 44 -6.23 -25.36 0.87
N TYR A 45 -5.82 -24.64 1.93
CA TYR A 45 -4.43 -24.53 2.32
C TYR A 45 -3.81 -25.92 2.60
N ALA A 46 -2.91 -26.33 1.71
CA ALA A 46 -2.29 -27.65 1.69
C ALA A 46 -0.87 -27.53 1.11
N PRO A 47 0.10 -27.05 1.93
CA PRO A 47 1.43 -26.70 1.44
C PRO A 47 2.19 -27.95 0.98
N ILE A 48 2.97 -27.79 -0.09
CA ILE A 48 3.88 -28.81 -0.62
C ILE A 48 5.29 -28.43 -0.18
N ILE A 49 6.04 -29.41 0.35
CA ILE A 49 7.42 -29.21 0.80
C ILE A 49 8.25 -28.65 -0.35
N GLY A 50 8.95 -27.53 -0.11
CA GLY A 50 9.83 -26.89 -1.10
C GLY A 50 9.13 -25.96 -2.10
N ALA A 51 7.80 -25.96 -2.18
CA ALA A 51 7.07 -25.11 -3.11
C ALA A 51 7.23 -23.63 -2.75
N GLY A 52 7.77 -22.83 -3.67
CA GLY A 52 7.94 -21.39 -3.51
C GLY A 52 9.05 -20.97 -2.55
N GLU A 53 9.85 -21.92 -2.07
CA GLU A 53 11.03 -21.66 -1.23
C GLU A 53 12.06 -20.80 -1.97
N ASP A 54 12.76 -19.96 -1.21
CA ASP A 54 13.64 -18.92 -1.71
C ASP A 54 12.93 -17.96 -2.70
N GLY A 55 11.63 -17.74 -2.48
CA GLY A 55 10.81 -16.89 -3.35
C GLY A 55 10.71 -17.35 -4.81
N ARG A 56 11.00 -18.63 -5.11
CA ARG A 56 10.98 -19.16 -6.49
C ARG A 56 9.55 -19.28 -7.04
N PRO A 57 9.36 -19.20 -8.37
CA PRO A 57 8.04 -19.43 -8.98
C PRO A 57 7.58 -20.87 -8.75
N VAL A 58 6.29 -21.05 -8.42
CA VAL A 58 5.64 -22.36 -8.39
C VAL A 58 4.98 -22.64 -9.74
N LYS A 59 5.20 -23.85 -10.26
CA LYS A 59 4.52 -24.36 -11.46
C LYS A 59 3.48 -25.38 -11.03
N LEU A 60 2.28 -25.27 -11.59
CA LEU A 60 1.19 -26.21 -11.36
C LEU A 60 1.20 -27.32 -12.41
N ASN A 61 0.54 -28.44 -12.11
CA ASN A 61 0.19 -29.44 -13.13
C ASN A 61 -1.06 -28.97 -13.91
N ALA A 62 -1.36 -29.62 -15.04
CA ALA A 62 -2.48 -29.20 -15.91
C ALA A 62 -3.85 -29.18 -15.21
N SER A 63 -4.10 -30.09 -14.25
CA SER A 63 -5.37 -30.11 -13.52
C SER A 63 -5.49 -28.94 -12.54
N ASP A 64 -4.40 -28.62 -11.83
CA ASP A 64 -4.32 -27.50 -10.90
C ASP A 64 -4.31 -26.16 -11.64
N GLU A 65 -3.77 -26.08 -12.87
CA GLU A 65 -3.83 -24.89 -13.72
C GLU A 65 -5.27 -24.48 -14.05
N ARG A 66 -6.11 -25.44 -14.44
CA ARG A 66 -7.53 -25.18 -14.71
C ARG A 66 -8.25 -24.64 -13.46
N ARG A 67 -8.03 -25.30 -12.31
CA ARG A 67 -8.57 -24.85 -11.02
C ARG A 67 -8.07 -23.45 -10.65
N SER A 68 -6.81 -23.16 -10.92
CA SER A 68 -6.22 -21.83 -10.72
C SER A 68 -6.96 -20.78 -11.52
N ASP A 69 -7.24 -21.01 -12.80
CA ASP A 69 -7.95 -20.04 -13.64
C ASP A 69 -9.41 -19.84 -13.21
N ASP A 70 -10.10 -20.91 -12.83
CA ASP A 70 -11.48 -20.86 -12.31
C ASP A 70 -11.58 -20.06 -11.00
N THR A 71 -10.55 -20.14 -10.15
CA THR A 71 -10.53 -19.50 -8.83
C THR A 71 -9.78 -18.17 -8.79
N PHE A 72 -9.01 -17.82 -9.84
CA PHE A 72 -8.19 -16.60 -9.90
C PHE A 72 -9.03 -15.34 -9.63
N ALA A 73 -10.26 -15.34 -10.12
CA ALA A 73 -11.13 -14.18 -10.01
C ALA A 73 -11.47 -13.84 -8.54
N ILE A 74 -11.52 -14.83 -7.64
CA ILE A 74 -11.97 -14.67 -6.23
C ILE A 74 -11.13 -13.62 -5.50
N ASN A 75 -9.80 -13.68 -5.64
CA ASN A 75 -8.87 -12.76 -4.97
C ASN A 75 -7.99 -11.96 -5.95
N GLN A 76 -8.15 -12.16 -7.26
CA GLN A 76 -7.32 -11.56 -8.34
C GLN A 76 -5.84 -11.94 -8.25
N PHE A 77 -5.57 -13.14 -7.74
CA PHE A 77 -4.28 -13.84 -7.78
C PHE A 77 -4.52 -15.35 -7.71
N ASN A 78 -3.48 -16.15 -7.98
CA ASN A 78 -3.54 -17.60 -8.04
C ASN A 78 -3.64 -18.23 -6.64
N LEU A 79 -4.88 -18.54 -6.23
CA LEU A 79 -5.17 -19.20 -4.96
C LEU A 79 -4.51 -20.57 -4.84
N VAL A 80 -4.57 -21.37 -5.90
CA VAL A 80 -4.02 -22.73 -5.90
C VAL A 80 -2.52 -22.70 -5.65
N VAL A 81 -1.77 -21.84 -6.35
CA VAL A 81 -0.33 -21.66 -6.07
C VAL A 81 -0.09 -21.21 -4.64
N SER A 82 -0.82 -20.19 -4.16
CA SER A 82 -0.65 -19.72 -2.78
C SER A 82 -0.89 -20.82 -1.76
N ASP A 83 -1.95 -21.62 -1.94
CA ASP A 83 -2.32 -22.67 -0.99
C ASP A 83 -1.30 -23.82 -0.93
N ARG A 84 -0.47 -23.99 -1.97
CA ARG A 84 0.66 -24.94 -1.98
C ARG A 84 1.94 -24.40 -1.36
N ILE A 85 2.04 -23.10 -1.09
CA ILE A 85 3.26 -22.49 -0.53
C ILE A 85 3.15 -22.40 0.99
N ALA A 86 4.16 -22.89 1.70
CA ALA A 86 4.22 -22.82 3.15
C ALA A 86 4.10 -21.38 3.68
N LEU A 87 3.41 -21.18 4.81
CA LEU A 87 3.27 -19.85 5.45
C LEU A 87 4.63 -19.27 5.89
N ASN A 88 5.59 -20.13 6.20
CA ASN A 88 6.93 -19.79 6.66
C ASN A 88 8.00 -19.92 5.57
N ARG A 89 7.61 -19.94 4.28
CA ARG A 89 8.57 -20.10 3.16
C ARG A 89 9.75 -19.14 3.26
N SER A 90 10.94 -19.59 2.90
CA SER A 90 12.13 -18.72 2.81
C SER A 90 12.03 -17.73 1.65
N LEU A 91 12.73 -16.60 1.78
CA LEU A 91 12.83 -15.55 0.77
C LEU A 91 14.29 -15.15 0.55
N PRO A 92 14.65 -14.69 -0.66
CA PRO A 92 16.00 -14.25 -0.95
C PRO A 92 16.29 -12.92 -0.23
N ASP A 93 17.51 -12.73 0.27
CA ASP A 93 17.95 -11.43 0.78
C ASP A 93 18.32 -10.51 -0.40
N ILE A 94 17.33 -9.81 -0.94
CA ILE A 94 17.49 -8.92 -2.11
C ILE A 94 18.11 -7.55 -1.78
N ARG A 95 18.41 -7.28 -0.50
CA ARG A 95 18.99 -6.01 -0.06
C ARG A 95 20.38 -5.84 -0.65
N LYS A 96 20.78 -4.59 -0.90
CA LYS A 96 22.15 -4.24 -1.30
C LYS A 96 23.16 -4.64 -0.21
N HIS A 97 24.39 -4.93 -0.59
CA HIS A 97 25.46 -5.31 0.34
C HIS A 97 25.59 -4.31 1.51
N GLN A 98 25.56 -3.01 1.22
CA GLN A 98 25.63 -1.94 2.22
C GLN A 98 24.50 -2.03 3.24
N CYS A 99 23.29 -2.40 2.84
CA CYS A 99 22.17 -2.60 3.75
C CYS A 99 22.33 -3.86 4.62
N ARG A 100 23.01 -4.90 4.12
CA ARG A 100 23.24 -6.14 4.87
C ARG A 100 24.29 -5.97 5.97
N VAL A 101 25.29 -5.13 5.74
CA VAL A 101 26.36 -4.82 6.71
C VAL A 101 26.04 -3.62 7.60
N LYS A 102 24.98 -2.86 7.30
CA LYS A 102 24.56 -1.71 8.10
C LYS A 102 24.04 -2.17 9.46
N THR A 103 24.64 -1.63 10.52
CA THR A 103 24.21 -1.86 11.89
C THR A 103 23.21 -0.77 12.31
N TYR A 104 22.13 -1.19 12.95
CA TYR A 104 21.16 -0.31 13.58
C TYR A 104 21.31 -0.39 15.11
N LEU A 105 20.66 0.53 15.83
CA LEU A 105 20.58 0.44 17.29
C LEU A 105 19.98 -0.92 17.71
N PRO A 106 20.36 -1.46 18.87
CA PRO A 106 19.81 -2.71 19.35
C PRO A 106 18.28 -2.60 19.54
N PRO A 107 17.54 -3.73 19.44
CA PRO A 107 16.07 -3.75 19.60
C PRO A 107 15.56 -3.02 20.84
N SER A 108 16.23 -3.20 21.98
CA SER A 108 15.91 -2.56 23.26
C SER A 108 15.94 -1.03 23.25
N GLU A 109 16.64 -0.43 22.29
CA GLU A 109 16.70 1.00 22.10
C GLU A 109 15.73 1.51 21.02
N LEU A 110 15.20 0.65 20.16
CA LEU A 110 14.26 1.04 19.12
C LEU A 110 12.82 1.10 19.69
N PRO A 111 11.95 1.98 19.14
CA PRO A 111 10.56 2.04 19.56
C PRO A 111 9.84 0.72 19.29
N THR A 112 8.79 0.43 20.06
CA THR A 112 7.91 -0.70 19.77
C THR A 112 6.93 -0.35 18.65
N THR A 113 6.42 -1.34 17.93
CA THR A 113 5.41 -1.14 16.88
C THR A 113 4.22 -2.09 17.01
N SER A 114 3.03 -1.55 16.76
CA SER A 114 1.82 -2.34 16.49
C SER A 114 1.64 -2.46 14.98
N VAL A 115 1.71 -3.70 14.48
CA VAL A 115 1.51 -3.97 13.05
C VAL A 115 0.01 -4.13 12.77
N ILE A 116 -0.57 -3.27 11.95
CA ILE A 116 -2.00 -3.25 11.63
C ILE A 116 -2.21 -3.81 10.22
N ILE A 117 -2.98 -4.89 10.13
CA ILE A 117 -3.31 -5.55 8.87
C ILE A 117 -4.83 -5.54 8.73
N VAL A 118 -5.33 -4.79 7.75
CA VAL A 118 -6.75 -4.79 7.38
C VAL A 118 -7.00 -5.87 6.33
N TYR A 119 -8.10 -6.60 6.47
CA TYR A 119 -8.50 -7.60 5.50
C TYR A 119 -10.02 -7.64 5.29
N HIS A 120 -10.40 -7.97 4.06
CA HIS A 120 -11.79 -8.23 3.67
C HIS A 120 -11.81 -9.37 2.65
N ASN A 121 -12.37 -10.51 3.02
CA ASN A 121 -12.46 -11.69 2.14
C ASN A 121 -11.11 -12.16 1.57
N GLU A 122 -10.02 -11.96 2.32
CA GLU A 122 -8.68 -12.36 1.91
C GLU A 122 -8.52 -13.89 1.93
N ALA A 123 -7.64 -14.42 1.08
CA ALA A 123 -7.31 -15.84 1.12
C ALA A 123 -6.59 -16.20 2.42
N PHE A 124 -6.92 -17.35 3.01
CA PHE A 124 -6.31 -17.79 4.26
C PHE A 124 -4.78 -17.88 4.15
N SER A 125 -4.28 -18.47 3.06
CA SER A 125 -2.84 -18.67 2.83
C SER A 125 -2.07 -17.36 2.73
N THR A 126 -2.58 -16.34 2.04
CA THR A 126 -1.90 -15.03 1.92
C THR A 126 -1.96 -14.21 3.20
N LEU A 127 -3.12 -14.16 3.85
CA LEU A 127 -3.29 -13.48 5.14
C LEU A 127 -2.34 -14.06 6.19
N MET A 128 -2.31 -15.39 6.31
CA MET A 128 -1.47 -16.06 7.30
C MET A 128 0.00 -16.07 6.93
N ARG A 129 0.37 -16.05 5.64
CA ARG A 129 1.76 -15.86 5.23
C ARG A 129 2.26 -14.46 5.56
N THR A 130 1.40 -13.44 5.44
CA THR A 130 1.70 -12.07 5.89
C THR A 130 2.00 -12.04 7.38
N VAL A 131 1.07 -12.53 8.21
CA VAL A 131 1.25 -12.58 9.68
C VAL A 131 2.49 -13.38 10.07
N THR A 132 2.68 -14.56 9.47
CA THR A 132 3.84 -15.42 9.75
C THR A 132 5.15 -14.72 9.37
N SER A 133 5.19 -14.00 8.25
CA SER A 133 6.38 -13.25 7.84
C SER A 133 6.76 -12.14 8.83
N VAL A 134 5.77 -11.46 9.41
CA VAL A 134 5.98 -10.44 10.45
C VAL A 134 6.57 -11.10 11.69
N ILE A 135 5.94 -12.16 12.20
CA ILE A 135 6.39 -12.87 13.41
C ILE A 135 7.82 -13.37 13.27
N LEU A 136 8.15 -14.00 12.14
CA LEU A 136 9.45 -14.65 11.95
C LEU A 136 10.60 -13.69 11.62
N ARG A 137 10.30 -12.49 11.12
CA ARG A 137 11.32 -11.57 10.55
C ARG A 137 11.34 -10.20 11.22
N SER A 138 10.66 -10.06 12.34
CA SER A 138 10.71 -8.87 13.20
C SER A 138 11.40 -9.19 14.52
N PRO A 139 12.21 -8.26 15.07
CA PRO A 139 12.75 -8.41 16.42
C PRO A 139 11.61 -8.52 17.44
N ARG A 140 11.64 -9.56 18.29
CA ARG A 140 10.59 -9.84 19.29
C ARG A 140 10.35 -8.68 20.25
N GLU A 141 11.42 -7.98 20.65
CA GLU A 141 11.35 -6.84 21.57
C GLU A 141 10.61 -5.63 20.97
N ASN A 142 10.68 -5.45 19.65
CA ASN A 142 10.03 -4.32 18.98
C ASN A 142 8.61 -4.63 18.50
N LEU A 143 8.27 -5.90 18.22
CA LEU A 143 6.92 -6.28 17.81
C LEU A 143 5.99 -6.32 19.02
N LYS A 144 5.29 -5.21 19.29
CA LYS A 144 4.39 -5.08 20.44
C LYS A 144 3.18 -6.01 20.32
N GLU A 145 2.56 -5.98 19.15
CA GLU A 145 1.38 -6.77 18.80
C GLU A 145 1.11 -6.70 17.29
N ILE A 146 0.31 -7.65 16.79
CA ILE A 146 -0.28 -7.63 15.45
C ILE A 146 -1.79 -7.45 15.61
N ILE A 147 -2.35 -6.45 14.94
CA ILE A 147 -3.79 -6.14 14.96
C ILE A 147 -4.36 -6.50 13.59
N LEU A 148 -5.19 -7.54 13.55
CA LEU A 148 -5.93 -7.94 12.36
C LEU A 148 -7.32 -7.30 12.41
N VAL A 149 -7.63 -6.43 11.44
CA VAL A 149 -8.94 -5.78 11.36
C VAL A 149 -9.75 -6.42 10.23
N ASP A 150 -10.77 -7.17 10.60
CA ASP A 150 -11.75 -7.76 9.69
C ASP A 150 -12.78 -6.70 9.29
N ASP A 151 -12.66 -6.16 8.08
CA ASP A 151 -13.62 -5.22 7.49
C ASP A 151 -14.82 -5.98 6.93
N PHE A 152 -15.55 -6.68 7.82
CA PHE A 152 -16.80 -7.38 7.52
C PHE A 152 -16.67 -8.46 6.43
N SER A 153 -15.69 -9.36 6.56
CA SER A 153 -15.55 -10.52 5.68
C SER A 153 -16.74 -11.48 5.80
N THR A 154 -17.10 -12.13 4.70
CA THR A 154 -18.17 -13.13 4.62
C THR A 154 -17.65 -14.57 4.57
N ARG A 155 -16.36 -14.77 4.28
CA ARG A 155 -15.74 -16.11 4.25
C ARG A 155 -15.76 -16.76 5.64
N THR A 156 -16.29 -17.98 5.74
CA THR A 156 -16.44 -18.69 7.03
C THR A 156 -15.10 -19.02 7.68
N PHE A 157 -14.08 -19.39 6.90
CA PHE A 157 -12.73 -19.68 7.40
C PHE A 157 -12.03 -18.46 8.03
N LEU A 158 -12.48 -17.24 7.73
CA LEU A 158 -11.97 -16.00 8.35
C LEU A 158 -12.62 -15.68 9.71
N LYS A 159 -13.52 -16.54 10.20
CA LYS A 159 -14.23 -16.41 11.48
C LYS A 159 -13.56 -17.28 12.55
N ALA A 160 -14.30 -18.23 13.12
CA ALA A 160 -13.83 -19.06 14.23
C ALA A 160 -12.59 -19.92 13.89
N GLU A 161 -12.43 -20.34 12.63
CA GLU A 161 -11.24 -21.09 12.20
C GLU A 161 -9.97 -20.23 12.27
N LEU A 162 -10.02 -19.00 11.77
CA LEU A 162 -8.94 -18.03 11.89
C LEU A 162 -8.63 -17.73 13.36
N ASP A 163 -9.65 -17.53 14.21
CA ASP A 163 -9.45 -17.27 15.64
C ASP A 163 -8.66 -18.40 16.31
N LYS A 164 -9.04 -19.66 16.04
CA LYS A 164 -8.34 -20.85 16.54
C LYS A 164 -6.93 -20.99 15.98
N PHE A 165 -6.72 -20.60 14.71
CA PHE A 165 -5.39 -20.63 14.11
C PHE A 165 -4.46 -19.61 14.75
N VAL A 166 -4.91 -18.37 14.84
CA VAL A 166 -4.15 -17.23 15.40
C VAL A 166 -3.81 -17.45 16.87
N ALA A 167 -4.71 -18.02 17.66
CA ALA A 167 -4.48 -18.33 19.07
C ALA A 167 -3.32 -19.32 19.33
N ARG A 168 -2.85 -20.04 18.31
CA ARG A 168 -1.73 -20.99 18.39
C ARG A 168 -0.38 -20.39 17.99
N LEU A 169 -0.35 -19.15 17.48
CA LEU A 169 0.88 -18.50 17.03
C LEU A 169 1.63 -17.88 18.23
N ASP A 170 2.95 -17.97 18.20
CA ASP A 170 3.85 -17.39 19.22
C ASP A 170 4.02 -15.87 19.04
N ALA A 171 2.91 -15.13 19.13
CA ALA A 171 2.88 -13.67 19.06
C ALA A 171 1.59 -13.12 19.71
N ARG A 172 1.66 -11.87 20.19
CA ARG A 172 0.47 -11.15 20.66
C ARG A 172 -0.34 -10.67 19.45
N ILE A 173 -1.44 -11.35 19.14
CA ILE A 173 -2.30 -11.03 18.00
C ILE A 173 -3.71 -10.71 18.49
N LYS A 174 -4.27 -9.58 18.03
CA LYS A 174 -5.65 -9.15 18.32
C LYS A 174 -6.44 -9.11 17.03
N ILE A 175 -7.59 -9.78 17.00
CA ILE A 175 -8.55 -9.68 15.88
C ILE A 175 -9.66 -8.71 16.29
N ILE A 176 -9.90 -7.69 15.47
CA ILE A 176 -11.00 -6.74 15.62
C ILE A 176 -11.95 -6.95 14.44
N ARG A 177 -13.25 -7.13 14.72
CA ARG A 177 -14.26 -7.36 13.69
C ARG A 177 -15.20 -6.16 13.58
N ALA A 178 -15.27 -5.56 12.40
CA ALA A 178 -16.25 -4.53 12.12
C ALA A 178 -17.65 -5.15 12.00
N ASN A 179 -18.67 -4.44 12.50
CA ASN A 179 -20.06 -4.88 12.44
C ASN A 179 -20.71 -4.65 11.06
N GLU A 180 -20.08 -3.80 10.25
CA GLU A 180 -20.47 -3.50 8.87
C GLU A 180 -19.21 -3.25 8.04
N ARG A 181 -19.37 -3.22 6.71
CA ARG A 181 -18.24 -2.94 5.80
C ARG A 181 -17.95 -1.45 5.77
N VAL A 182 -16.94 -1.03 6.52
CA VAL A 182 -16.55 0.37 6.72
C VAL A 182 -15.47 0.83 5.74
N GLY A 183 -14.76 -0.10 5.10
CA GLY A 183 -13.71 0.20 4.14
C GLY A 183 -12.30 0.27 4.74
N LEU A 184 -11.29 0.26 3.86
CA LEU A 184 -9.87 0.27 4.23
C LEU A 184 -9.53 1.43 5.18
N ILE A 185 -9.98 2.64 4.84
CA ILE A 185 -9.61 3.86 5.55
C ILE A 185 -10.08 3.81 7.00
N ARG A 186 -11.38 3.53 7.20
CA ARG A 186 -11.99 3.44 8.53
C ARG A 186 -11.53 2.22 9.30
N ALA A 187 -11.32 1.08 8.63
CA ALA A 187 -10.74 -0.10 9.27
C ALA A 187 -9.31 0.15 9.79
N ARG A 188 -8.47 0.91 9.06
CA ARG A 188 -7.16 1.34 9.57
C ARG A 188 -7.29 2.23 10.80
N LEU A 189 -8.27 3.13 10.84
CA LEU A 189 -8.54 3.96 12.01
C LEU A 189 -8.96 3.13 13.23
N ILE A 190 -9.81 2.11 13.03
CA ILE A 190 -10.19 1.16 14.09
C ILE A 190 -8.95 0.46 14.65
N GLY A 191 -8.08 -0.05 13.78
CA GLY A 191 -6.82 -0.69 14.21
C GLY A 191 -5.87 0.27 14.92
N ALA A 192 -5.72 1.49 14.40
CA ALA A 192 -4.86 2.52 14.99
C ALA A 192 -5.32 2.97 16.38
N LYS A 193 -6.64 3.06 16.59
CA LYS A 193 -7.23 3.42 17.90
C LYS A 193 -6.93 2.38 18.99
N GLU A 194 -6.82 1.11 18.62
CA GLU A 194 -6.58 0.00 19.55
C GLU A 194 -5.10 -0.32 19.77
N ALA A 195 -4.20 0.31 19.00
CA ALA A 195 -2.78 0.05 19.00
C ALA A 195 -2.06 0.62 20.23
N GLN A 196 -1.16 -0.18 20.81
CA GLN A 196 -0.40 0.14 22.02
C GLN A 196 1.09 0.42 21.77
N GLY A 197 1.60 0.11 20.58
CA GLY A 197 2.99 0.39 20.19
C GLY A 197 3.27 1.89 20.08
N ASP A 198 4.55 2.25 20.14
CA ASP A 198 5.00 3.62 19.93
C ASP A 198 4.84 4.05 18.46
N VAL A 199 5.02 3.08 17.56
CA VAL A 199 4.88 3.21 16.10
C VAL A 199 3.66 2.40 15.62
N LEU A 200 2.96 2.93 14.62
CA LEU A 200 1.99 2.20 13.82
C LEU A 200 2.66 1.74 12.53
N THR A 201 2.63 0.45 12.25
CA THR A 201 3.11 -0.11 10.97
C THR A 201 1.94 -0.73 10.22
N PHE A 202 1.51 -0.10 9.14
CA PHE A 202 0.43 -0.62 8.29
C PHE A 202 1.00 -1.56 7.24
N LEU A 203 0.36 -2.72 7.06
CA LEU A 203 0.61 -3.67 5.99
C LEU A 203 -0.71 -4.11 5.36
N ASP A 204 -0.70 -4.40 4.07
CA ASP A 204 -1.81 -5.07 3.42
C ASP A 204 -1.78 -6.57 3.74
N SER A 205 -2.90 -7.26 3.57
CA SER A 205 -3.10 -8.66 3.99
C SER A 205 -2.51 -9.72 3.04
N HIS A 206 -1.72 -9.29 2.07
CA HIS A 206 -1.07 -10.13 1.06
C HIS A 206 0.34 -9.64 0.80
N CYS A 207 1.10 -9.54 1.89
CA CYS A 207 2.48 -9.09 1.93
C CYS A 207 3.40 -10.17 2.48
N GLU A 208 4.70 -10.07 2.19
CA GLU A 208 5.72 -10.88 2.84
C GLU A 208 6.91 -10.00 3.22
N CYS A 209 7.12 -9.81 4.51
CA CYS A 209 8.24 -9.04 5.04
C CYS A 209 9.57 -9.79 4.79
N THR A 210 10.65 -9.08 4.49
CA THR A 210 11.98 -9.70 4.32
C THR A 210 12.81 -9.63 5.61
N LYS A 211 13.96 -10.30 5.65
CA LYS A 211 14.90 -10.18 6.77
C LYS A 211 15.39 -8.73 6.90
N GLY A 212 15.31 -8.17 8.11
CA GLY A 212 15.82 -6.83 8.40
C GLY A 212 14.94 -5.69 7.90
N TRP A 213 13.64 -5.96 7.67
CA TRP A 213 12.70 -4.97 7.15
C TRP A 213 12.29 -3.91 8.19
N MET A 214 12.28 -4.27 9.48
CA MET A 214 11.65 -3.44 10.52
C MET A 214 12.62 -2.42 11.11
N GLU A 215 13.85 -2.82 11.35
CA GLU A 215 14.90 -2.03 12.00
C GLU A 215 15.18 -0.70 11.29
N PRO A 216 15.27 -0.63 9.94
CA PRO A 216 15.45 0.65 9.24
C PRO A 216 14.28 1.61 9.50
N LEU A 217 13.04 1.09 9.51
CA LEU A 217 11.82 1.89 9.68
C LEU A 217 11.79 2.49 11.09
N LEU A 218 11.96 1.66 12.12
CA LEU A 218 11.93 2.09 13.52
C LEU A 218 13.10 3.01 13.87
N ALA A 219 14.30 2.71 13.38
CA ALA A 219 15.48 3.56 13.59
C ALA A 219 15.27 4.96 13.00
N ARG A 220 14.64 5.05 11.82
CA ARG A 220 14.38 6.35 11.20
C ARG A 220 13.34 7.18 11.95
N ILE A 221 12.27 6.55 12.44
CA ILE A 221 11.26 7.23 13.27
C ILE A 221 11.85 7.66 14.61
N LYS A 222 12.74 6.86 15.21
CA LYS A 222 13.46 7.25 16.43
C LYS A 222 14.31 8.51 16.22
N GLN A 223 14.95 8.64 15.04
CA GLN A 223 15.76 9.82 14.70
C GLN A 223 14.90 11.05 14.40
N ASP A 224 13.77 10.86 13.73
CA ASP A 224 12.82 11.93 13.44
C ASP A 224 11.40 11.41 13.56
N ARG A 225 10.73 11.78 14.65
CA ARG A 225 9.36 11.38 14.95
C ARG A 225 8.36 11.80 13.87
N LYS A 226 8.65 12.85 13.11
CA LYS A 226 7.79 13.36 12.02
C LYS A 226 8.10 12.75 10.66
N ALA A 227 9.04 11.80 10.59
CA ALA A 227 9.30 11.01 9.40
C ALA A 227 8.27 9.88 9.26
N VAL A 228 7.56 9.87 8.14
CA VAL A 228 6.67 8.78 7.73
C VAL A 228 7.43 7.94 6.72
N VAL A 229 7.69 6.69 7.08
CA VAL A 229 8.67 5.85 6.37
C VAL A 229 8.01 4.66 5.70
N CYS A 230 8.38 4.43 4.45
CA CYS A 230 7.88 3.34 3.62
C CYS A 230 9.00 2.34 3.34
N PRO A 231 8.72 1.03 3.33
CA PRO A 231 9.64 0.06 2.74
C PRO A 231 9.72 0.27 1.22
N VAL A 232 10.78 -0.25 0.60
CA VAL A 232 10.73 -0.62 -0.81
C VAL A 232 9.71 -1.75 -0.95
N ILE A 233 8.74 -1.54 -1.84
CA ILE A 233 7.69 -2.53 -2.10
C ILE A 233 8.16 -3.42 -3.26
N ASP A 234 8.46 -4.67 -2.95
CA ASP A 234 8.81 -5.68 -3.94
C ASP A 234 7.56 -6.35 -4.51
N VAL A 235 7.70 -7.01 -5.65
CA VAL A 235 6.59 -7.64 -6.36
C VAL A 235 6.53 -9.11 -6.01
N ILE A 236 5.41 -9.57 -5.47
CA ILE A 236 5.05 -10.99 -5.46
C ILE A 236 4.15 -11.22 -6.66
N ASN A 237 4.62 -12.05 -7.60
CA ASN A 237 3.90 -12.28 -8.85
C ASN A 237 2.54 -12.94 -8.59
N GLU A 238 1.47 -12.38 -9.15
CA GLU A 238 0.09 -12.77 -8.87
C GLU A 238 -0.28 -14.17 -9.39
N ARG A 239 0.52 -14.75 -10.31
CA ARG A 239 0.28 -16.08 -10.88
C ARG A 239 1.19 -17.16 -10.31
N THR A 240 2.46 -16.86 -10.12
CA THR A 240 3.49 -17.85 -9.75
C THR A 240 3.98 -17.70 -8.31
N PHE A 241 3.62 -16.61 -7.64
CA PHE A 241 4.11 -16.22 -6.31
C PHE A 241 5.64 -16.08 -6.21
N ALA A 242 6.32 -15.93 -7.34
CA ALA A 242 7.72 -15.58 -7.38
C ALA A 242 7.94 -14.21 -6.70
N TYR A 243 8.94 -14.13 -5.82
CA TYR A 243 9.36 -12.90 -5.18
C TYR A 243 10.35 -12.17 -6.09
N GLN A 244 10.00 -10.98 -6.53
CA GLN A 244 10.77 -10.19 -7.48
C GLN A 244 11.13 -8.84 -6.86
N LYS A 245 12.42 -8.55 -6.85
CA LYS A 245 12.94 -7.27 -6.34
C LYS A 245 12.28 -6.09 -7.05
N GLY A 246 11.73 -5.17 -6.26
CA GLY A 246 11.16 -3.91 -6.73
C GLY A 246 12.24 -2.95 -7.22
N ILE A 247 11.84 -1.94 -7.99
CA ILE A 247 12.79 -0.98 -8.54
C ILE A 247 13.07 0.12 -7.51
N GLU A 248 14.28 0.11 -6.93
CA GLU A 248 14.70 1.04 -5.86
C GLU A 248 14.90 2.51 -6.32
N LEU A 249 14.90 2.78 -7.63
CA LEU A 249 15.13 4.12 -8.20
C LEU A 249 13.83 4.83 -8.55
N PHE A 250 12.75 4.57 -7.81
CA PHE A 250 11.46 5.22 -7.99
C PHE A 250 10.99 5.85 -6.69
N ARG A 251 10.18 6.91 -6.83
CA ARG A 251 9.44 7.55 -5.74
C ARG A 251 8.00 7.82 -6.15
N GLY A 252 7.14 8.01 -5.17
CA GLY A 252 5.72 8.29 -5.40
C GLY A 252 5.47 9.72 -5.85
N GLY A 253 4.56 9.88 -6.80
CA GLY A 253 3.92 11.15 -7.15
C GLY A 253 2.47 10.92 -7.57
N PHE A 254 1.88 11.91 -8.23
CA PHE A 254 0.51 11.82 -8.76
C PHE A 254 0.30 12.63 -10.04
N ASN A 255 -0.68 12.24 -10.86
CA ASN A 255 -1.14 13.07 -11.99
C ASN A 255 -2.26 14.03 -11.56
N TRP A 256 -2.71 14.91 -12.46
CA TRP A 256 -3.78 15.87 -12.15
C TRP A 256 -5.14 15.25 -11.84
N SER A 257 -5.35 13.99 -12.19
CA SER A 257 -6.54 13.23 -11.79
C SER A 257 -6.39 12.60 -10.40
N LEU A 258 -5.37 13.02 -9.63
CA LEU A 258 -5.02 12.52 -8.30
C LEU A 258 -4.88 10.99 -8.28
N GLN A 259 -4.25 10.43 -9.30
CA GLN A 259 -3.87 9.03 -9.33
C GLN A 259 -2.40 8.90 -8.96
N PHE A 260 -2.12 8.01 -8.00
CA PHE A 260 -0.75 7.68 -7.63
C PHE A 260 0.03 7.08 -8.80
N ARG A 261 1.30 7.47 -8.92
CA ARG A 261 2.23 6.98 -9.95
C ARG A 261 3.64 6.87 -9.37
N TRP A 262 4.41 5.91 -9.88
CA TRP A 262 5.83 5.80 -9.62
C TRP A 262 6.61 6.61 -10.65
N TYR A 263 7.50 7.50 -10.19
CA TYR A 263 8.40 8.28 -11.03
C TYR A 263 9.84 7.91 -10.73
N ALA A 264 10.68 7.83 -11.76
CA ALA A 264 12.10 7.62 -11.59
C ALA A 264 12.72 8.77 -10.77
N LEU A 265 13.74 8.47 -9.98
CA LEU A 265 14.48 9.51 -9.25
C LEU A 265 15.18 10.45 -10.24
N PRO A 266 15.19 11.78 -10.00
CA PRO A 266 16.00 12.71 -10.78
C PRO A 266 17.48 12.37 -10.72
N SER A 267 18.20 12.63 -11.81
CA SER A 267 19.64 12.36 -11.91
C SER A 267 20.46 12.96 -10.77
N GLU A 268 20.14 14.18 -10.32
CA GLU A 268 20.81 14.83 -9.19
C GLU A 268 20.56 14.11 -7.85
N MET A 269 19.36 13.55 -7.67
CA MET A 269 19.07 12.71 -6.50
C MET A 269 19.83 11.40 -6.56
N ILE A 270 19.98 10.79 -7.74
CA ILE A 270 20.78 9.58 -7.91
C ILE A 270 22.26 9.86 -7.59
N LYS A 271 22.82 10.94 -8.14
CA LYS A 271 24.21 11.35 -7.89
C LYS A 271 24.49 11.63 -6.41
N SER A 272 23.64 12.39 -5.72
CA SER A 272 23.83 12.69 -4.28
C SER A 272 23.78 11.47 -3.35
N ARG A 273 23.37 10.31 -3.88
CA ARG A 273 23.26 9.04 -3.16
C ARG A 273 24.30 8.00 -3.60
N SER A 274 25.19 8.33 -4.54
CA SER A 274 26.22 7.40 -5.02
C SER A 274 27.08 6.86 -3.89
N ASP A 275 27.41 7.72 -2.92
CA ASP A 275 28.34 7.40 -1.85
C ASP A 275 27.70 6.55 -0.74
N ASP A 276 26.38 6.65 -0.59
CA ASP A 276 25.62 5.84 0.37
C ASP A 276 24.22 5.52 -0.19
N PRO A 277 24.05 4.34 -0.81
CA PRO A 277 22.76 3.92 -1.36
C PRO A 277 21.74 3.57 -0.27
N THR A 278 22.13 3.53 1.02
CA THR A 278 21.25 3.21 2.15
C THR A 278 20.49 4.42 2.69
N LYS A 279 20.82 5.64 2.23
CA LYS A 279 20.15 6.88 2.64
C LYS A 279 18.63 6.81 2.36
N PRO A 280 17.77 7.44 3.17
CA PRO A 280 16.34 7.57 2.86
C PRO A 280 16.10 8.29 1.51
N ILE A 281 15.12 7.85 0.73
CA ILE A 281 14.69 8.49 -0.51
C ILE A 281 13.48 9.37 -0.21
N VAL A 282 13.61 10.67 -0.42
CA VAL A 282 12.50 11.61 -0.21
C VAL A 282 11.44 11.43 -1.31
N SER A 283 10.18 11.23 -0.89
CA SER A 283 9.07 10.93 -1.79
C SER A 283 7.94 11.96 -1.67
N PRO A 284 7.50 12.61 -2.77
CA PRO A 284 6.35 13.51 -2.75
C PRO A 284 5.08 12.87 -2.22
N THR A 285 4.83 11.60 -2.57
CA THR A 285 3.73 10.80 -2.04
C THR A 285 4.16 9.39 -1.69
N MET A 286 3.31 8.67 -0.95
CA MET A 286 3.45 7.23 -0.74
C MET A 286 2.33 6.44 -1.41
N ALA A 287 2.60 5.16 -1.70
CA ALA A 287 1.58 4.24 -2.21
C ALA A 287 0.43 4.06 -1.21
N GLY A 288 0.74 4.15 0.09
CA GLY A 288 -0.25 4.14 1.19
C GLY A 288 -0.58 2.75 1.73
N GLY A 289 -0.31 1.67 1.00
CA GLY A 289 -0.49 0.28 1.46
C GLY A 289 0.39 -0.04 2.67
N LEU A 290 1.69 0.24 2.54
CA LEU A 290 2.71 -0.16 3.50
C LEU A 290 3.51 1.06 3.98
N PHE A 291 3.42 1.40 5.26
CA PHE A 291 4.22 2.47 5.86
C PHE A 291 4.26 2.36 7.38
N SER A 292 5.21 3.04 8.02
CA SER A 292 5.30 3.21 9.47
C SER A 292 5.30 4.69 9.85
N ILE A 293 4.64 5.00 10.95
CA ILE A 293 4.50 6.36 11.49
C ILE A 293 4.47 6.33 13.02
N ASP A 294 5.08 7.31 13.67
CA ASP A 294 4.91 7.51 15.12
C ASP A 294 3.42 7.68 15.47
N ARG A 295 2.93 6.91 16.44
CA ARG A 295 1.49 6.87 16.75
C ARG A 295 0.95 8.22 17.21
N LYS A 296 1.70 8.92 18.08
CA LYS A 296 1.33 10.26 18.55
C LYS A 296 1.33 11.26 17.40
N TYR A 297 2.31 11.18 16.50
CA TYR A 297 2.38 12.04 15.33
C TYR A 297 1.20 11.80 14.40
N PHE A 298 0.80 10.55 14.17
CA PHE A 298 -0.40 10.19 13.40
C PHE A 298 -1.67 10.83 13.98
N GLU A 299 -1.83 10.81 15.30
CA GLU A 299 -2.94 11.48 16.01
C GLU A 299 -2.87 13.01 15.89
N GLU A 300 -1.69 13.60 16.14
CA GLU A 300 -1.44 15.05 16.07
C GLU A 300 -1.79 15.64 14.71
N ILE A 301 -1.43 14.97 13.63
CA ILE A 301 -1.75 15.43 12.27
C ILE A 301 -3.20 15.14 11.88
N GLY A 302 -4.02 14.54 12.73
CA GLY A 302 -5.44 14.29 12.47
C GLY A 302 -5.74 13.00 11.72
N THR A 303 -4.96 11.94 11.96
CA THR A 303 -5.17 10.54 11.51
C THR A 303 -5.46 10.40 10.01
N TYR A 304 -6.57 9.80 9.60
CA TYR A 304 -7.15 9.91 8.26
C TYR A 304 -8.39 10.79 8.30
N ASP A 305 -8.83 11.28 7.14
CA ASP A 305 -10.13 11.90 7.00
C ASP A 305 -11.25 10.86 7.13
N HIS A 306 -12.02 10.92 8.23
CA HIS A 306 -13.03 9.91 8.59
C HIS A 306 -14.23 9.87 7.64
N GLU A 307 -14.43 10.95 6.88
CA GLU A 307 -15.47 11.08 5.86
C GLU A 307 -15.04 10.51 4.50
N MET A 308 -13.80 10.07 4.35
CA MET A 308 -13.42 9.26 3.19
C MET A 308 -13.96 7.84 3.30
N ASP A 309 -14.53 7.36 2.20
CA ASP A 309 -15.28 6.11 2.16
C ASP A 309 -14.52 5.03 1.36
N ILE A 310 -14.61 3.78 1.82
CA ILE A 310 -13.99 2.57 1.24
C ILE A 310 -12.48 2.67 0.96
N TRP A 311 -12.10 3.26 -0.17
CA TRP A 311 -10.73 3.27 -0.69
C TRP A 311 -10.55 4.35 -1.75
N GLY A 312 -9.34 4.89 -1.81
CA GLY A 312 -8.86 5.75 -2.89
C GLY A 312 -8.71 7.20 -2.46
N GLY A 313 -7.57 7.78 -2.79
CA GLY A 313 -7.23 9.18 -2.48
C GLY A 313 -6.62 9.39 -1.10
N GLU A 314 -6.81 8.47 -0.16
CA GLU A 314 -6.32 8.59 1.22
C GLU A 314 -4.81 8.68 1.29
N ASN A 315 -4.12 7.96 0.40
CA ASN A 315 -2.67 7.94 0.33
C ASN A 315 -2.11 9.29 -0.17
N ILE A 316 -2.81 9.96 -1.09
CA ILE A 316 -2.43 11.30 -1.56
C ILE A 316 -2.80 12.35 -0.51
N GLU A 317 -3.99 12.27 0.09
CA GLU A 317 -4.43 13.17 1.17
C GLU A 317 -3.42 13.26 2.29
N ILE A 318 -3.09 12.10 2.86
CA ILE A 318 -2.16 12.05 3.98
C ILE A 318 -0.77 12.46 3.54
N SER A 319 -0.37 12.19 2.29
CA SER A 319 0.94 12.60 1.78
C SER A 319 1.07 14.12 1.72
N LEU A 320 0.08 14.79 1.13
CA LEU A 320 0.04 16.25 1.04
C LEU A 320 0.00 16.88 2.42
N ARG A 321 -0.80 16.32 3.34
CA ARG A 321 -0.89 16.77 4.72
C ARG A 321 0.44 16.62 5.47
N ILE A 322 1.09 15.45 5.41
CA ILE A 322 2.38 15.22 6.09
C ILE A 322 3.39 16.29 5.67
N TRP A 323 3.54 16.52 4.36
CA TRP A 323 4.49 17.50 3.85
C TRP A 323 4.11 18.93 4.21
N GLN A 324 2.88 19.34 3.93
CA GLN A 324 2.43 20.71 4.17
C GLN A 324 2.43 21.05 5.67
N CYS A 325 2.22 20.07 6.57
CA CYS A 325 2.17 20.29 8.01
C CYS A 325 3.50 19.97 8.74
N GLY A 326 4.61 19.92 8.01
CA GLY A 326 5.97 19.94 8.59
C GLY A 326 6.57 18.57 8.92
N GLY A 327 6.00 17.48 8.40
CA GLY A 327 6.63 16.17 8.36
C GLY A 327 7.33 15.89 7.04
N ARG A 328 7.71 14.63 6.85
CA ARG A 328 8.38 14.16 5.63
C ARG A 328 7.98 12.73 5.31
N ILE A 329 8.04 12.37 4.03
CA ILE A 329 7.78 11.00 3.55
C ILE A 329 9.05 10.46 2.91
N GLU A 330 9.47 9.29 3.36
CA GLU A 330 10.72 8.68 2.94
C GLU A 330 10.56 7.20 2.61
N ILE A 331 11.17 6.74 1.52
CA ILE A 331 11.30 5.32 1.21
C ILE A 331 12.68 4.86 1.70
N LEU A 332 12.75 3.80 2.49
CA LEU A 332 13.99 3.30 3.06
C LEU A 332 14.54 2.11 2.26
N PRO A 333 15.64 2.27 1.50
CA PRO A 333 16.15 1.23 0.60
C PRO A 333 16.62 -0.05 1.27
N CYS A 334 16.83 -0.05 2.59
CA CYS A 334 17.23 -1.24 3.33
C CYS A 334 16.05 -2.03 3.89
N SER A 335 14.84 -1.48 3.85
CA SER A 335 13.61 -2.12 4.29
C SER A 335 12.82 -2.60 3.08
N HIS A 336 12.61 -3.91 2.97
CA HIS A 336 11.93 -4.52 1.83
C HIS A 336 10.74 -5.35 2.29
N VAL A 337 9.59 -5.16 1.63
CA VAL A 337 8.37 -5.95 1.85
C VAL A 337 7.75 -6.29 0.49
N GLY A 338 7.55 -7.58 0.23
CA GLY A 338 6.85 -8.03 -0.96
C GLY A 338 5.36 -7.80 -0.84
N HIS A 339 4.72 -7.46 -1.97
CA HIS A 339 3.29 -7.24 -2.07
C HIS A 339 2.74 -7.94 -3.32
N VAL A 340 1.60 -8.64 -3.19
CA VAL A 340 0.91 -9.24 -4.34
C VAL A 340 0.19 -8.15 -5.13
N PHE A 341 0.80 -7.71 -6.23
CA PHE A 341 0.20 -6.69 -7.10
C PHE A 341 -0.91 -7.26 -7.97
N ARG A 342 -2.14 -6.80 -7.73
CA ARG A 342 -3.32 -7.21 -8.50
C ARG A 342 -3.54 -6.27 -9.68
N ARG A 343 -4.06 -6.81 -10.79
CA ARG A 343 -4.46 -6.01 -11.96
C ARG A 343 -5.84 -5.36 -11.80
N ALA A 344 -6.67 -5.91 -10.92
CA ALA A 344 -8.00 -5.43 -10.60
C ALA A 344 -8.28 -5.65 -9.10
N SER A 345 -9.16 -4.83 -8.52
CA SER A 345 -9.62 -5.04 -7.14
C SER A 345 -10.65 -6.17 -7.12
N PRO A 346 -10.54 -7.16 -6.21
CA PRO A 346 -11.58 -8.17 -6.00
C PRO A 346 -12.75 -7.64 -5.13
N HIS A 347 -12.64 -6.42 -4.61
CA HIS A 347 -13.54 -5.93 -3.57
C HIS A 347 -14.69 -5.10 -4.13
N ASP A 348 -15.90 -5.39 -3.66
CA ASP A 348 -17.11 -4.67 -4.03
C ASP A 348 -17.18 -3.26 -3.40
N PHE A 349 -18.03 -2.41 -3.94
CA PHE A 349 -18.38 -1.10 -3.37
C PHE A 349 -19.88 -1.12 -2.99
N PRO A 350 -20.24 -1.50 -1.75
CA PRO A 350 -21.63 -1.66 -1.31
C PRO A 350 -22.40 -0.34 -1.46
N GLY A 351 -23.61 -0.41 -2.01
CA GLY A 351 -24.57 0.70 -1.99
C GLY A 351 -24.24 1.93 -2.84
N ARG A 352 -23.04 2.04 -3.42
CA ARG A 352 -22.62 3.21 -4.24
C ARG A 352 -21.76 2.79 -5.41
N LYS A 353 -21.85 3.51 -6.54
CA LYS A 353 -20.94 3.33 -7.67
C LYS A 353 -19.52 3.68 -7.21
N SER A 354 -18.55 2.79 -7.43
CA SER A 354 -17.14 3.00 -7.04
C SER A 354 -16.58 4.34 -7.53
N GLY A 355 -16.95 4.76 -8.75
CA GLY A 355 -16.56 6.06 -9.30
C GLY A 355 -17.07 7.24 -8.48
N THR A 356 -18.27 7.16 -7.89
CA THR A 356 -18.81 8.22 -7.03
C THR A 356 -18.06 8.31 -5.70
N ILE A 357 -17.74 7.16 -5.08
CA ILE A 357 -16.94 7.11 -3.86
C ILE A 357 -15.54 7.68 -4.12
N LEU A 358 -14.86 7.20 -5.16
CA LEU A 358 -13.53 7.67 -5.50
C LEU A 358 -13.53 9.17 -5.81
N ASN A 359 -14.48 9.65 -6.62
CA ASN A 359 -14.59 11.08 -6.93
C ASN A 359 -14.83 11.92 -5.67
N SER A 360 -15.67 11.44 -4.73
CA SER A 360 -15.90 12.10 -3.45
C SER A 360 -14.60 12.22 -2.66
N ASN A 361 -13.86 11.13 -2.48
CA ASN A 361 -12.59 11.15 -1.73
C ASN A 361 -11.56 12.07 -2.39
N LEU A 362 -11.36 11.96 -3.71
CA LEU A 362 -10.41 12.81 -4.45
C LEU A 362 -10.80 14.29 -4.40
N LEU A 363 -12.09 14.59 -4.43
CA LEU A 363 -12.58 15.96 -4.27
C LEU A 363 -12.24 16.51 -2.88
N ARG A 364 -12.39 15.71 -1.81
CA ARG A 364 -11.96 16.11 -0.45
C ARG A 364 -10.46 16.43 -0.41
N VAL A 365 -9.62 15.65 -1.10
CA VAL A 365 -8.18 15.96 -1.23
C VAL A 365 -7.98 17.31 -1.90
N ALA A 366 -8.63 17.52 -3.05
CA ALA A 366 -8.47 18.72 -3.85
C ALA A 366 -8.94 19.98 -3.12
N GLU A 367 -10.10 19.92 -2.45
CA GLU A 367 -10.67 21.06 -1.73
C GLU A 367 -9.80 21.50 -0.55
N VAL A 368 -9.17 20.55 0.16
CA VAL A 368 -8.42 20.86 1.38
C VAL A 368 -6.97 21.19 1.11
N TRP A 369 -6.30 20.50 0.16
CA TRP A 369 -4.84 20.46 0.10
C TRP A 369 -4.22 21.02 -1.18
N MET A 370 -5.00 21.35 -2.22
CA MET A 370 -4.47 21.75 -3.53
C MET A 370 -4.57 23.26 -3.83
N ASP A 371 -5.19 24.06 -2.96
CA ASP A 371 -5.36 25.51 -3.16
C ASP A 371 -5.90 25.83 -4.57
N GLU A 372 -5.30 26.77 -5.30
CA GLU A 372 -5.70 27.15 -6.67
C GLU A 372 -5.48 26.03 -7.71
N TRP A 373 -4.62 25.05 -7.45
CA TRP A 373 -4.34 23.94 -8.39
C TRP A 373 -5.47 22.92 -8.47
N LYS A 374 -6.45 22.94 -7.56
CA LYS A 374 -7.65 22.09 -7.66
C LYS A 374 -8.43 22.30 -8.97
N PHE A 375 -8.25 23.45 -9.62
CA PHE A 375 -8.77 23.72 -10.95
C PHE A 375 -8.31 22.70 -12.01
N HIS A 376 -7.05 22.23 -11.95
CA HIS A 376 -6.57 21.20 -12.87
C HIS A 376 -7.25 19.86 -12.62
N PHE A 377 -7.47 19.51 -11.35
CA PHE A 377 -8.24 18.32 -10.98
C PHE A 377 -9.66 18.40 -11.54
N TYR A 378 -10.37 19.52 -11.35
CA TYR A 378 -11.73 19.69 -11.89
C TYR A 378 -11.80 19.52 -13.41
N LYS A 379 -10.80 20.01 -14.14
CA LYS A 379 -10.72 19.82 -15.61
C LYS A 379 -10.55 18.35 -16.00
N THR A 380 -9.75 17.59 -15.27
CA THR A 380 -9.52 16.17 -15.58
C THR A 380 -10.60 15.24 -15.02
N SER A 381 -11.36 15.71 -14.03
CA SER A 381 -12.41 14.94 -13.34
C SER A 381 -13.74 15.71 -13.26
N PRO A 382 -14.42 15.94 -14.41
CA PRO A 382 -15.65 16.76 -14.45
C PRO A 382 -16.78 16.21 -13.58
N GLN A 383 -16.84 14.89 -13.39
CA GLN A 383 -17.85 14.25 -12.55
C GLN A 383 -17.63 14.55 -11.06
N ALA A 384 -16.37 14.63 -10.61
CA ALA A 384 -16.05 15.05 -9.25
C ALA A 384 -16.42 16.52 -9.04
N TYR A 385 -16.13 17.40 -10.02
CA TYR A 385 -16.48 18.82 -9.95
C TYR A 385 -17.99 19.08 -9.79
N LYS A 386 -18.84 18.27 -10.42
CA LYS A 386 -20.31 18.37 -10.27
C LYS A 386 -20.80 18.09 -8.84
N MET A 387 -20.03 17.35 -8.06
CA MET A 387 -20.36 16.97 -6.68
C MET A 387 -19.79 17.93 -5.63
N ARG A 388 -19.07 18.98 -6.02
CA ARG A 388 -18.33 19.84 -5.07
C ARG A 388 -19.22 20.49 -4.00
N GLU A 389 -20.45 20.83 -4.34
CA GLU A 389 -21.40 21.48 -3.43
C GLU A 389 -22.00 20.49 -2.41
N THR A 390 -21.82 19.17 -2.61
CA THR A 390 -22.36 18.15 -1.71
C THR A 390 -21.35 17.64 -0.69
N ILE A 391 -20.11 18.13 -0.73
CA ILE A 391 -19.01 17.62 0.10
C ILE A 391 -18.60 18.68 1.13
N ASP A 392 -18.77 18.36 2.42
CA ASP A 392 -18.29 19.20 3.51
C ASP A 392 -16.88 18.79 3.95
N VAL A 393 -15.93 19.73 3.88
CA VAL A 393 -14.54 19.55 4.30
C VAL A 393 -14.13 20.49 5.44
N SER A 394 -15.09 21.13 6.11
CA SER A 394 -14.84 22.18 7.10
C SER A 394 -13.87 21.74 8.20
N ASP A 395 -14.06 20.53 8.76
CA ASP A 395 -13.17 19.97 9.78
C ASP A 395 -11.72 19.82 9.32
N ARG A 396 -11.52 19.42 8.06
CA ARG A 396 -10.19 19.23 7.48
C ARG A 396 -9.51 20.55 7.15
N VAL A 397 -10.29 21.54 6.71
CA VAL A 397 -9.82 22.92 6.52
C VAL A 397 -9.40 23.53 7.86
N GLU A 398 -10.18 23.33 8.92
CA GLU A 398 -9.85 23.84 10.26
C GLU A 398 -8.61 23.15 10.84
N LEU A 399 -8.49 21.83 10.65
CA LEU A 399 -7.26 21.10 10.97
C LEU A 399 -6.03 21.72 10.27
N ARG A 400 -6.13 21.99 8.97
CA ARG A 400 -5.03 22.59 8.18
C ARG A 400 -4.62 23.96 8.72
N LYS A 401 -5.59 24.79 9.13
CA LYS A 401 -5.35 26.10 9.78
C LYS A 401 -4.69 25.94 11.14
N ARG A 402 -5.23 25.08 12.01
CA ARG A 402 -4.72 24.83 13.36
C ARG A 402 -3.27 24.35 13.36
N LEU A 403 -2.91 23.48 12.43
CA LEU A 403 -1.55 22.98 12.26
C LEU A 403 -0.62 23.95 11.52
N ARG A 404 -1.14 25.11 11.06
CA ARG A 404 -0.40 26.13 10.31
C ARG A 404 0.34 25.56 9.10
N CYS A 405 -0.34 24.67 8.37
CA CYS A 405 0.26 23.98 7.24
C CYS A 405 0.57 24.96 6.11
N LYS A 406 1.62 24.65 5.34
CA LYS A 406 2.06 25.39 4.16
C LYS A 406 1.07 25.22 3.00
N SER A 407 1.19 26.07 1.99
CA SER A 407 0.39 26.00 0.78
C SER A 407 0.82 24.84 -0.14
N PHE A 408 -0.04 24.48 -1.07
CA PHE A 408 0.28 23.55 -2.15
C PHE A 408 1.38 24.10 -3.05
N LYS A 409 1.42 25.43 -3.28
CA LYS A 409 2.55 26.09 -3.95
C LYS A 409 3.88 25.75 -3.27
N TRP A 410 3.93 25.87 -1.93
CA TRP A 410 5.13 25.53 -1.17
C TRP A 410 5.51 24.06 -1.36
N PHE A 411 4.53 23.14 -1.38
CA PHE A 411 4.78 21.72 -1.63
C PHE A 411 5.43 21.49 -3.00
N LEU A 412 4.91 22.10 -4.06
CA LEU A 412 5.49 22.00 -5.41
C LEU A 412 6.90 22.59 -5.48
N ASP A 413 7.11 23.77 -4.88
CA ASP A 413 8.38 24.49 -4.92
C ASP A 413 9.48 23.87 -4.02
N ASN A 414 9.11 23.12 -2.98
CA ASN A 414 10.05 22.63 -1.97
C ASN A 414 10.19 21.12 -1.91
N VAL A 415 9.12 20.37 -2.20
CA VAL A 415 9.09 18.91 -2.08
C VAL A 415 9.18 18.25 -3.45
N TRP A 416 8.35 18.66 -4.40
CA TRP A 416 8.27 18.02 -5.72
C TRP A 416 8.79 18.93 -6.85
N LYS A 417 10.00 19.45 -6.70
CA LYS A 417 10.60 20.49 -7.58
C LYS A 417 10.69 20.14 -9.07
N ASP A 418 10.74 18.86 -9.37
CA ASP A 418 10.86 18.24 -10.69
C ASP A 418 9.51 17.71 -11.21
N HIS A 419 8.39 18.17 -10.65
CA HIS A 419 7.08 17.86 -11.18
C HIS A 419 6.95 18.36 -12.63
N PHE A 420 6.21 17.64 -13.46
CA PHE A 420 5.83 18.04 -14.82
C PHE A 420 4.40 18.63 -14.86
N LEU A 421 3.84 18.91 -13.69
CA LEU A 421 2.52 19.47 -13.49
C LEU A 421 2.46 20.95 -13.96
N PRO A 422 1.50 21.34 -14.83
CA PRO A 422 1.25 22.73 -15.20
C PRO A 422 1.22 23.72 -14.04
N GLN A 423 1.88 24.87 -14.22
CA GLN A 423 1.80 25.99 -13.28
C GLN A 423 0.60 26.90 -13.63
N PRO A 424 0.09 27.71 -12.69
CA PRO A 424 -0.92 28.72 -12.99
C PRO A 424 -0.43 29.65 -14.12
N GLY A 425 -1.19 29.73 -15.20
CA GLY A 425 -0.82 30.49 -16.42
C GLY A 425 -0.33 29.63 -17.60
N ASN A 426 0.01 28.35 -17.37
CA ASN A 426 0.36 27.43 -18.45
C ASN A 426 -0.91 26.99 -19.20
N ALA A 427 -0.87 27.00 -20.54
CA ALA A 427 -1.91 26.36 -21.35
C ALA A 427 -1.82 24.84 -21.20
N PHE A 428 -2.95 24.18 -20.95
CA PHE A 428 -3.05 22.72 -20.85
C PHE A 428 -4.33 22.24 -21.53
N GLY A 429 -4.20 21.29 -22.46
CA GLY A 429 -5.29 20.72 -23.25
C GLY A 429 -4.79 19.63 -24.20
N ARG A 430 -5.72 18.92 -24.84
CA ARG A 430 -5.41 18.10 -26.01
C ARG A 430 -5.13 19.09 -27.15
N VAL A 431 -3.93 19.04 -27.71
CA VAL A 431 -3.62 19.72 -28.98
C VAL A 431 -4.19 18.88 -30.10
#